data_AF-V4R1V1-F1
#
_entry.id   AF-V4R1V1-F1
#
_cell.length_a   1.000
_cell.length_b   1.000
_cell.length_c   1.000
_cell.angle_alpha   90.00
_cell.angle_beta   90.00
_cell.angle_gamma   90.00
#
_symmetry.space_group_name_H-M   'P 1'
#
loop_
_entity.id
_entity.type
_entity.pdbx_description
1 polymer ?
#
loop_
_entity_poly.entity_id
_entity_poly.type
_entity_poly.pdbx_seq_one_letter_code
_entity_poly.pdbx_strand_id
1 'polypeptide(L)'
;MINNRDDDDDLLDGDSPKFTSDDVISGAAQTRLRTIVERIERLEDDKAGIMGDIKEVYDEARGEGFDCKIVRKVVSLRKKDKIKREEEEAILGLYLTALGER
;
A
#
# COMPACT_ATOMS: atom_id res chain seq x y z
N MET A 1 -11.64 52.52 22.75
CA MET A 1 -10.30 51.91 22.58
C MET A 1 -10.51 50.56 21.93
N ILE A 2 -10.05 50.45 20.68
CA ILE A 2 -9.48 49.27 20.01
C ILE A 2 -10.23 47.93 20.17
N ASN A 3 -10.83 47.52 19.06
CA ASN A 3 -11.25 46.15 18.73
C ASN A 3 -10.18 45.13 19.13
N ASN A 4 -10.59 43.99 19.70
CA ASN A 4 -9.85 42.74 19.58
C ASN A 4 -10.72 41.58 20.05
N ARG A 5 -11.38 40.93 19.09
CA ARG A 5 -11.30 39.48 18.84
C ARG A 5 -12.40 39.13 17.86
N ASP A 6 -12.16 39.53 16.62
CA ASP A 6 -12.73 38.92 15.43
C ASP A 6 -12.03 37.56 15.14
N ASP A 7 -11.73 36.77 16.19
CA ASP A 7 -10.83 35.61 16.11
C ASP A 7 -11.54 34.26 16.36
N ASP A 8 -12.83 34.16 16.07
CA ASP A 8 -13.57 32.90 16.01
C ASP A 8 -14.73 33.16 15.04
N ASP A 9 -14.65 32.88 13.74
CA ASP A 9 -14.74 31.53 13.19
C ASP A 9 -14.53 31.49 11.65
N ASP A 10 -13.33 31.88 11.17
CA ASP A 10 -12.90 31.59 9.78
C ASP A 10 -12.14 30.25 9.65
N LEU A 11 -12.58 29.25 10.42
CA LEU A 11 -12.15 27.87 10.20
C LEU A 11 -13.11 27.23 9.22
N LEU A 12 -12.86 27.39 7.92
CA LEU A 12 -12.91 26.34 6.89
C LEU A 12 -12.67 26.83 5.44
N ASP A 13 -12.03 27.98 5.17
CA ASP A 13 -11.60 28.31 3.80
C ASP A 13 -10.21 27.71 3.46
N GLY A 14 -10.11 26.39 3.66
CA GLY A 14 -9.02 25.58 3.16
C GLY A 14 -9.19 25.35 1.66
N ASP A 15 -8.60 26.23 0.88
CA ASP A 15 -8.27 26.14 -0.56
C ASP A 15 -8.49 24.75 -1.18
N SER A 16 -9.75 24.44 -1.48
CA SER A 16 -10.10 23.29 -2.29
C SER A 16 -9.88 23.72 -3.74
N PRO A 17 -9.10 22.97 -4.55
CA PRO A 17 -8.82 23.37 -5.92
C PRO A 17 -10.14 23.56 -6.68
N LYS A 18 -10.49 24.82 -6.93
CA LYS A 18 -11.68 25.19 -7.71
C LYS A 18 -11.34 24.93 -9.18
N PHE A 19 -11.65 23.73 -9.68
CA PHE A 19 -11.66 23.48 -11.12
C PHE A 19 -12.68 24.42 -11.75
N THR A 20 -12.20 25.43 -12.45
CA THR A 20 -13.05 26.41 -13.14
C THR A 20 -13.38 25.88 -14.52
N SER A 21 -14.46 26.37 -15.12
CA SER A 21 -14.85 26.03 -16.49
C SER A 21 -13.81 26.38 -17.55
N ASP A 22 -12.77 27.16 -17.21
CA ASP A 22 -11.63 27.49 -18.08
C ASP A 22 -10.55 26.40 -18.07
N ASP A 23 -10.61 25.42 -17.16
CA ASP A 23 -9.74 24.24 -17.12
C ASP A 23 -10.14 23.18 -18.17
N VAL A 24 -10.44 23.63 -19.39
CA VAL A 24 -10.86 22.74 -20.48
C VAL A 24 -9.67 21.89 -20.94
N ILE A 25 -9.71 20.61 -20.58
CA ILE A 25 -8.75 19.62 -21.06
C ILE A 25 -8.83 19.57 -22.59
N SER A 26 -7.75 19.93 -23.28
CA SER A 26 -7.67 19.89 -24.75
C SER A 26 -8.01 18.49 -25.30
N GLY A 27 -8.57 18.39 -26.51
CA GLY A 27 -8.94 17.10 -27.10
C GLY A 27 -7.78 16.09 -27.15
N ALA A 28 -6.54 16.55 -27.39
CA ALA A 28 -5.35 15.70 -27.32
C ALA A 28 -5.07 15.19 -25.89
N ALA A 29 -5.27 16.03 -24.88
CA ALA A 29 -5.13 15.63 -23.48
C ALA A 29 -6.26 14.67 -23.04
N GLN A 30 -7.48 14.83 -23.55
CA GLN A 30 -8.59 13.89 -23.31
C GLN A 30 -8.29 12.50 -23.89
N THR A 31 -7.76 12.44 -25.11
CA THR A 31 -7.35 11.16 -25.72
C THR A 31 -6.23 10.49 -24.92
N ARG A 32 -5.21 11.24 -24.48
CA ARG A 32 -4.15 10.69 -23.62
C ARG A 32 -4.68 10.16 -22.29
N LEU A 33 -5.59 10.91 -21.65
CA LEU A 33 -6.21 10.49 -20.39
C LEU A 33 -6.97 9.18 -20.57
N ARG A 34 -7.77 9.06 -21.63
CA ARG A 34 -8.49 7.82 -21.96
C ARG A 34 -7.55 6.63 -22.07
N THR A 35 -6.47 6.76 -22.85
CA THR A 35 -5.49 5.67 -23.01
C THR A 35 -4.78 5.30 -21.71
N ILE A 36 -4.51 6.27 -20.81
CA ILE A 36 -3.94 5.98 -19.49
C ILE A 36 -4.94 5.18 -18.64
N VAL A 37 -6.20 5.61 -18.58
CA VAL A 37 -7.26 4.94 -17.82
C VAL A 37 -7.47 3.51 -18.33
N GLU A 38 -7.64 3.32 -19.63
CA GLU A 38 -7.82 1.98 -20.24
C GLU A 38 -6.64 1.03 -20.00
N ARG A 39 -5.42 1.57 -19.82
CA ARG A 39 -4.25 0.75 -19.45
C ARG A 39 -4.27 0.39 -17.96
N ILE A 40 -4.67 1.32 -17.09
CA ILE A 40 -4.78 1.07 -15.66
C ILE A 40 -5.88 0.05 -15.37
N GLU A 41 -7.05 0.19 -15.99
CA GLU A 41 -8.17 -0.75 -15.80
C GLU A 41 -7.78 -2.18 -16.16
N ARG A 42 -7.13 -2.37 -17.31
CA ARG A 42 -6.58 -3.69 -17.68
C ARG A 42 -5.59 -4.23 -16.67
N LEU A 43 -4.69 -3.39 -16.15
CA LEU A 43 -3.71 -3.81 -15.14
C LEU A 43 -4.37 -4.14 -13.79
N GLU A 44 -5.45 -3.46 -13.42
CA GLU A 44 -6.22 -3.77 -12.20
C GLU A 44 -7.01 -5.07 -12.36
N ASP A 45 -7.56 -5.35 -13.55
CA ASP A 45 -8.20 -6.64 -13.86
C ASP A 45 -7.19 -7.79 -13.78
N ASP A 46 -6.02 -7.64 -14.41
CA ASP A 46 -4.93 -8.64 -14.36
C ASP A 46 -4.48 -8.89 -12.91
N LYS A 47 -4.32 -7.81 -12.13
CA LYS A 47 -3.96 -7.87 -10.71
C LYS A 47 -5.04 -8.57 -9.89
N ALA A 48 -6.32 -8.33 -10.17
CA ALA A 48 -7.42 -9.01 -9.50
C ALA A 48 -7.41 -10.52 -9.79
N GLY A 49 -7.14 -10.92 -11.04
CA GLY A 49 -6.94 -12.32 -11.42
C GLY A 49 -5.80 -12.97 -10.63
N ILE A 50 -4.62 -12.35 -10.62
CA ILE A 50 -3.45 -12.83 -9.88
C ILE A 50 -3.73 -12.92 -8.37
N MET A 51 -4.46 -11.96 -7.80
CA MET A 51 -4.87 -12.00 -6.40
C MET A 51 -5.83 -13.16 -6.11
N GLY A 52 -6.71 -13.49 -7.06
CA GLY A 52 -7.56 -14.68 -7.03
C GLY A 52 -6.73 -15.96 -6.97
N ASP A 53 -5.81 -16.14 -7.91
CA ASP A 53 -4.92 -17.31 -7.97
C ASP A 53 -4.11 -17.47 -6.68
N ILE A 54 -3.55 -16.38 -6.15
CA ILE A 54 -2.81 -16.40 -4.87
C ILE A 54 -3.72 -16.85 -3.72
N LYS A 55 -4.99 -16.41 -3.70
CA LYS A 55 -5.94 -16.81 -2.67
C LYS A 55 -6.25 -18.31 -2.77
N GLU A 56 -6.44 -18.84 -3.98
CA GLU A 56 -6.67 -20.27 -4.20
C GLU A 56 -5.51 -21.11 -3.66
N VAL A 57 -4.26 -20.74 -3.96
CA VAL A 57 -3.07 -21.42 -3.41
C VAL A 57 -3.03 -21.39 -1.87
N TYR A 58 -3.43 -20.28 -1.26
CA TYR A 58 -3.51 -20.20 0.21
C TYR A 58 -4.66 -21.04 0.78
N ASP A 59 -5.77 -21.19 0.06
CA ASP A 59 -6.90 -22.02 0.46
C ASP A 59 -6.57 -23.52 0.28
N GLU A 60 -5.83 -23.90 -0.77
CA GLU A 60 -5.25 -25.24 -0.96
C GLU A 60 -4.32 -25.60 0.21
N ALA A 61 -3.36 -24.72 0.53
CA ALA A 61 -2.48 -24.91 1.69
C ALA A 61 -3.27 -25.10 3.00
N ARG A 62 -4.42 -24.43 3.15
CA ARG A 62 -5.30 -24.66 4.31
C ARG A 62 -5.93 -26.06 4.28
N GLY A 63 -6.38 -26.51 3.12
CA GLY A 63 -6.94 -27.85 2.91
C GLY A 63 -5.92 -28.95 3.19
N GLU A 64 -4.65 -28.70 2.91
CA GLU A 64 -3.52 -29.59 3.22
C GLU A 64 -3.11 -29.56 4.71
N GLY A 65 -3.67 -28.65 5.51
CA GLY A 65 -3.42 -28.55 6.95
C GLY A 65 -2.32 -27.57 7.36
N PHE A 66 -1.84 -26.72 6.45
CA PHE A 66 -0.88 -25.67 6.79
C PHE A 66 -1.54 -24.45 7.44
N ASP A 67 -0.83 -23.82 8.39
CA ASP A 67 -1.22 -22.51 8.91
C ASP A 67 -0.90 -21.41 7.88
N CYS A 68 -1.93 -20.94 7.17
CA CYS A 68 -1.79 -19.88 6.16
C CYS A 68 -1.17 -18.58 6.72
N LYS A 69 -1.30 -18.27 8.01
CA LYS A 69 -0.68 -17.10 8.63
C LYS A 69 0.84 -17.24 8.65
N ILE A 70 1.32 -18.43 8.99
CA ILE A 70 2.76 -18.75 8.97
C ILE A 70 3.28 -18.79 7.54
N VAL A 71 2.56 -19.40 6.59
CA VAL A 71 2.95 -19.41 5.17
C VAL A 71 3.08 -17.98 4.61
N ARG A 72 2.14 -17.07 4.92
CA ARG A 72 2.26 -15.65 4.54
C ARG A 72 3.50 -14.99 5.13
N LYS A 73 3.82 -15.27 6.40
CA LYS A 73 5.04 -14.79 7.04
C LYS A 73 6.29 -15.30 6.32
N VAL A 74 6.34 -16.58 5.95
CA VAL A 74 7.44 -17.16 5.16
C VAL A 74 7.59 -16.47 3.81
N VAL A 75 6.50 -16.27 3.06
CA VAL A 75 6.55 -15.56 1.77
C VAL A 75 7.07 -14.13 1.95
N SER A 76 6.60 -13.40 2.97
CA SER A 76 7.08 -12.05 3.26
C SER A 76 8.57 -12.02 3.62
N LEU A 77 9.03 -12.94 4.47
CA LEU A 77 10.45 -13.08 4.81
C LEU A 77 11.30 -13.38 3.58
N ARG A 78 10.81 -14.25 2.68
CA ARG A 78 11.49 -14.63 1.44
C ARG A 78 11.61 -13.49 0.42
N LYS A 79 10.73 -12.48 0.49
CA LYS A 79 10.84 -11.25 -0.32
C LYS A 79 11.93 -10.30 0.17
N LYS A 80 12.31 -10.38 1.45
CA LYS A 80 13.46 -9.63 1.97
C LYS A 80 14.76 -10.17 1.38
N ASP A 81 15.72 -9.26 1.19
CA ASP A 81 17.09 -9.60 0.83
C ASP A 81 17.68 -10.63 1.81
N LYS A 82 18.35 -11.66 1.25
CA LYS A 82 18.85 -12.79 2.03
C LYS A 82 19.92 -12.35 3.04
N ILE A 83 20.83 -11.46 2.63
CA ILE A 83 21.93 -10.99 3.49
C ILE A 83 21.34 -10.20 4.66
N LYS A 84 20.41 -9.28 4.39
CA LYS A 84 19.73 -8.53 5.46
C LYS A 84 18.99 -9.44 6.44
N ARG A 85 18.40 -10.54 5.96
CA ARG A 85 17.73 -11.52 6.84
C ARG A 85 18.73 -12.25 7.73
N GLU A 86 19.85 -12.69 7.18
CA GLU A 86 20.91 -13.37 7.95
C GLU A 86 21.53 -12.44 9.00
N GLU A 87 21.72 -11.16 8.67
CA GLU A 87 22.15 -10.13 9.62
C GLU A 87 21.12 -9.91 10.74
N GLU A 88 19.84 -9.74 10.40
CA GLU A 88 18.75 -9.61 11.38
C GLU A 88 18.68 -10.84 12.31
N GLU A 89 18.82 -12.05 11.77
CA GLU A 89 18.80 -13.32 12.52
C GLU A 89 20.01 -13.46 13.46
N ALA A 90 21.20 -13.05 13.01
CA ALA A 90 22.40 -13.05 13.83
C ALA A 90 22.28 -12.09 15.04
N ILE A 91 21.74 -10.88 14.81
CA ILE A 91 21.50 -9.89 15.87
C ILE A 91 20.43 -10.39 16.84
N LEU A 92 19.34 -10.95 16.33
CA LEU A 92 18.28 -11.53 17.16
C LEU A 92 18.82 -12.66 18.05
N GLY A 93 19.59 -13.58 17.49
CA GLY A 93 20.20 -14.67 18.25
C GLY A 93 21.15 -14.17 19.35
N LEU A 94 21.92 -13.11 19.07
CA LEU A 94 22.76 -12.44 20.07
C LEU A 94 21.93 -11.90 21.24
N TYR A 95 20.82 -11.21 20.95
CA TYR A 95 19.95 -10.64 21.99
C TYR A 95 19.23 -11.72 22.80
N LEU A 96 18.68 -12.75 22.16
CA LEU A 96 18.05 -13.87 22.87
C LEU A 96 19.05 -14.61 23.77
N THR A 97 20.29 -14.78 23.31
CA THR A 97 21.35 -15.37 24.13
C THR A 97 21.67 -14.48 25.34
N ALA A 98 21.74 -13.16 25.17
CA ALA A 98 21.97 -12.22 26.26
C ALA A 98 20.83 -12.22 27.29
N LEU A 99 19.60 -12.52 26.87
CA LEU A 99 18.42 -12.67 27.73
C LEU A 99 18.27 -14.09 28.34
N GLY A 100 19.09 -15.05 27.91
CA GLY A 100 19.04 -16.44 28.40
C GLY A 100 17.93 -17.30 27.77
N GLU A 101 17.34 -16.89 26.65
CA GLU A 101 16.23 -17.58 25.98
C GLU A 101 16.69 -18.66 24.97
N ARG A 102 17.77 -19.40 25.26
CA ARG A 102 18.39 -20.36 24.33
C ARG A 102 18.05 -21.82 24.63
#